data_AF-A0A3Q7RIU1-F1
#
_entry.id   AF-A0A3Q7RIU1-F1
#
_cell.length_a   1.000
_cell.length_b   1.000
_cell.length_c   1.000
_cell.angle_alpha   90.00
_cell.angle_beta   90.00
_cell.angle_gamma   90.00
#
_symmetry.space_group_name_H-M   'P 1'
#
loop_
_entity.id
_entity.type
_entity.pdbx_description
1 polymer ?
#
loop_
_entity_poly.entity_id
_entity_poly.type
_entity_poly.pdbx_seq_one_letter_code
_entity_poly.pdbx_strand_id
1 'polypeptide(L)'
;MVLLIFSGGTEGLVVDLTDISHSFPPLGPYTFSICDTSSFSEYIRGGIVSQVKVPKKISFKSLLASLAEPDFVITDFAKYSRAGQLHIGFQALHHFCAQHGRSPRPHNEEDATELMALAQRVNAQALPAVQQDSLDEDLIRKLSYVAAGDLAPINAFIGGLAAQEVLKACSGKFMPIMQWLYFDALECLPEDKEALTEDKCLPCQNRYDGQVAVFGSALQEKLGRQKYFLVSDPIGH
;
A
#
# COMPACT_ATOMS: atom_id res chain seq x y z
N MET A 1 -6.99 13.96 17.91
CA MET A 1 -7.64 14.75 18.97
C MET A 1 -9.13 14.55 18.81
N VAL A 2 -9.81 14.09 19.86
CA VAL A 2 -11.23 13.75 19.83
C VAL A 2 -11.94 14.84 20.59
N LEU A 3 -12.79 15.60 19.91
CA LEU A 3 -13.65 16.57 20.58
C LEU A 3 -14.95 15.85 20.98
N LEU A 4 -15.48 16.09 22.17
CA LEU A 4 -16.72 15.47 22.64
C LEU A 4 -17.79 16.54 22.79
N ILE A 5 -18.90 16.42 22.05
CA ILE A 5 -20.07 17.29 22.23
C ILE A 5 -21.07 16.57 23.11
N PHE A 6 -21.58 17.26 24.12
CA PHE A 6 -22.60 16.77 25.03
C PHE A 6 -23.95 17.34 24.61
N SER A 7 -24.95 16.48 24.39
CA SER A 7 -26.27 16.91 23.94
C SER A 7 -27.39 16.13 24.64
N GLY A 8 -28.51 16.81 24.87
CA GLY A 8 -29.74 16.22 25.40
C GLY A 8 -29.85 16.28 26.93
N GLY A 9 -30.83 17.06 27.40
CA GLY A 9 -31.49 16.90 28.71
C GLY A 9 -30.62 16.60 29.93
N THR A 10 -29.41 17.14 30.02
CA THR A 10 -28.63 17.08 31.26
C THR A 10 -29.29 17.99 32.29
N GLU A 11 -30.07 17.42 33.20
CA GLU A 11 -30.54 18.15 34.38
C GLU A 11 -29.31 18.45 35.26
N GLY A 12 -29.12 19.73 35.60
CA GLY A 12 -28.03 20.16 36.49
C GLY A 12 -26.65 20.31 35.86
N LEU A 13 -26.46 19.99 34.58
CA LEU A 13 -25.22 20.30 33.85
C LEU A 13 -25.58 21.04 32.55
N VAL A 14 -25.71 22.38 32.62
CA VAL A 14 -25.82 23.21 31.40
C VAL A 14 -24.42 23.30 30.83
N VAL A 15 -24.05 22.34 29.98
CA VAL A 15 -22.72 22.35 29.38
C VAL A 15 -22.84 22.39 27.89
N ASP A 16 -22.61 23.59 27.36
CA ASP A 16 -22.16 23.75 26.01
C ASP A 16 -20.64 23.43 26.01
N LEU A 17 -20.29 22.14 26.06
CA LEU A 17 -18.90 21.66 25.89
C LEU A 17 -18.43 21.75 24.44
N THR A 18 -19.16 22.50 23.61
CA THR A 18 -18.90 22.67 22.17
C THR A 18 -17.51 23.23 21.87
N ASP A 19 -16.82 23.81 22.85
CA ASP A 19 -15.48 24.40 22.69
C ASP A 19 -14.33 23.71 23.45
N ILE A 20 -14.54 22.56 24.12
CA ILE A 20 -13.45 21.89 24.87
C ILE A 20 -12.67 20.92 23.99
N SER A 21 -11.71 21.43 23.22
CA SER A 21 -10.79 20.63 22.41
C SER A 21 -9.67 19.98 23.23
N HIS A 22 -9.98 18.92 24.00
CA HIS A 22 -8.98 18.18 24.78
C HIS A 22 -8.94 16.69 24.47
N SER A 23 -7.76 16.09 24.63
CA SER A 23 -7.55 14.65 24.54
C SER A 23 -7.96 14.00 25.86
N PHE A 24 -8.97 13.13 25.83
CA PHE A 24 -9.49 12.46 27.02
C PHE A 24 -8.85 11.09 27.19
N PRO A 25 -8.01 10.87 28.22
CA PRO A 25 -7.43 9.56 28.47
C PRO A 25 -8.52 8.58 28.93
N PRO A 26 -8.53 7.34 28.39
CA PRO A 26 -9.41 6.30 28.89
C PRO A 26 -8.99 5.92 30.32
N LEU A 27 -9.96 5.86 31.23
CA LEU A 27 -9.75 5.34 32.59
C LEU A 27 -10.11 3.85 32.68
N GLY A 28 -10.92 3.37 31.72
CA GLY A 28 -11.32 1.98 31.56
C GLY A 28 -12.18 1.80 30.30
N PRO A 29 -12.71 0.59 30.06
CA PRO A 29 -13.53 0.30 28.89
C PRO A 29 -14.87 1.04 28.86
N TYR A 30 -15.36 1.50 30.02
CA TYR A 30 -16.65 2.17 30.17
C TYR A 30 -16.54 3.58 30.76
N THR A 31 -15.32 4.06 31.03
CA THR A 31 -15.08 5.33 31.72
C THR A 31 -13.91 6.08 31.09
N PHE A 32 -14.07 7.39 30.96
CA PHE A 32 -13.03 8.31 30.53
C PHE A 32 -13.12 9.58 31.36
N SER A 33 -11.99 10.25 31.54
CA SER A 33 -11.94 11.54 32.24
C SER A 33 -12.15 12.66 31.24
N ILE A 34 -12.99 13.63 31.60
CA ILE A 34 -13.01 14.94 30.97
C ILE A 34 -12.18 15.94 31.78
N CYS A 35 -12.01 17.16 31.28
CA CYS A 35 -11.33 18.24 32.00
C CYS A 35 -12.02 18.55 33.34
N ASP A 36 -11.39 19.37 34.18
CA ASP A 36 -12.00 19.82 35.43
C ASP A 36 -13.34 20.53 35.15
N THR A 37 -14.41 20.02 35.76
CA THR A 37 -15.76 20.57 35.64
C THR A 37 -16.24 21.27 36.91
N SER A 38 -15.34 21.58 37.86
CA SER A 38 -15.70 22.21 39.14
C SER A 38 -16.35 23.60 39.01
N SER A 39 -16.17 24.27 37.86
CA SER A 39 -16.79 25.56 37.54
C SER A 39 -18.23 25.43 37.02
N PHE A 40 -18.72 24.21 36.75
CA PHE A 40 -20.08 23.95 36.29
C PHE A 40 -21.00 23.56 37.45
N SER A 41 -22.31 23.58 37.21
CA SER A 41 -23.30 23.09 38.16
C SER A 41 -23.17 21.58 38.38
N GLU A 42 -23.75 21.07 39.46
CA GLU A 42 -23.64 19.65 39.84
C GLU A 42 -24.43 18.74 38.89
N TYR A 43 -23.79 17.67 38.39
CA TYR A 43 -24.43 16.66 37.55
C TYR A 43 -25.59 15.96 38.27
N ILE A 44 -26.79 15.92 37.68
CA ILE A 44 -27.92 15.16 38.24
C ILE A 44 -28.12 13.85 37.48
N ARG A 45 -28.43 13.91 36.18
CA ARG A 45 -28.66 12.72 35.32
C ARG A 45 -28.71 13.06 33.83
N GLY A 46 -28.56 12.03 33.00
CA GLY A 46 -28.71 12.11 31.55
C GLY A 46 -27.44 12.60 30.83
N GLY A 47 -27.51 12.68 29.50
CA GLY A 47 -26.42 13.19 28.67
C GLY A 47 -25.95 12.19 27.61
N ILE A 48 -25.80 12.67 26.38
CA ILE A 48 -25.25 11.91 25.26
C ILE A 48 -23.92 12.53 24.87
N VAL A 49 -22.91 11.69 24.72
CA VAL A 49 -21.58 12.09 24.28
C VAL A 49 -21.42 11.74 22.80
N SER A 50 -21.09 12.75 21.99
CA SER A 50 -20.85 12.60 20.56
C SER A 50 -19.38 12.86 20.24
N GLN A 51 -18.73 11.91 19.56
CA GLN A 51 -17.36 12.08 19.07
C GLN A 51 -17.34 13.00 17.84
N VAL A 52 -16.49 14.03 17.90
CA VAL A 52 -16.19 14.94 16.81
C VAL A 52 -14.76 14.69 16.32
N LYS A 53 -14.65 14.47 15.01
CA LYS A 53 -13.38 14.29 14.31
C LYS A 53 -12.84 15.65 13.91
N VAL A 54 -11.82 16.12 14.64
CA VAL A 54 -11.16 17.38 14.29
C VAL A 54 -10.25 17.22 13.06
N PRO A 55 -10.21 18.21 12.15
CA PRO A 55 -9.31 18.18 11.00
C PRO A 55 -7.85 18.05 11.44
N LYS A 56 -7.09 17.18 10.75
CA LYS A 56 -5.65 17.03 10.96
C LYS A 56 -4.92 17.53 9.72
N LYS A 57 -4.01 18.49 9.89
CA LYS A 57 -3.09 18.89 8.82
C LYS A 57 -2.05 17.77 8.63
N ILE A 58 -1.91 17.30 7.40
CA ILE A 58 -0.94 16.28 7.00
C ILE A 58 0.03 16.92 6.02
N SER A 59 1.33 16.73 6.24
CA SER A 59 2.40 17.27 5.38
C SER A 59 3.08 16.13 4.65
N PHE A 60 3.24 16.27 3.34
CA PHE A 60 3.86 15.29 2.45
C PHE A 60 5.25 15.78 2.03
N LYS A 61 6.24 14.88 1.94
CA LYS A 61 7.53 15.20 1.32
C LYS A 61 7.36 15.25 -0.21
N SER A 62 8.23 16.02 -0.87
CA SER A 62 8.36 15.98 -2.33
C SER A 62 8.89 14.61 -2.77
N LEU A 63 8.69 14.23 -4.03
CA LEU A 63 9.16 12.94 -4.54
C LEU A 63 10.67 12.74 -4.33
N LEU A 64 11.49 13.76 -4.59
CA LEU A 64 12.95 13.68 -4.41
C LEU A 64 13.33 13.48 -2.94
N ALA A 65 12.68 14.21 -2.03
CA ALA A 65 12.93 14.05 -0.60
C ALA A 65 12.43 12.69 -0.09
N SER A 66 11.26 12.23 -0.56
CA SER A 66 10.70 10.94 -0.15
C SER A 66 11.41 9.74 -0.78
N LEU A 67 12.12 9.90 -1.91
CA LEU A 67 13.01 8.86 -2.45
C LEU A 67 14.25 8.67 -1.57
N ALA A 68 14.79 9.77 -1.02
CA ALA A 68 15.96 9.71 -0.15
C ALA A 68 15.62 9.27 1.28
N GLU A 69 14.44 9.64 1.77
CA GLU A 69 13.94 9.33 3.12
C GLU A 69 12.45 8.93 3.07
N PRO A 70 12.13 7.70 2.61
CA PRO A 70 10.77 7.23 2.43
C PRO A 70 10.08 6.89 3.75
N ASP A 71 8.80 7.25 3.83
CA ASP A 71 7.89 6.70 4.84
C ASP A 71 7.10 5.55 4.20
N PHE A 72 7.41 4.31 4.60
CA PHE A 72 6.78 3.10 4.07
C PHE A 72 5.48 2.79 4.81
N VAL A 73 4.41 2.58 4.04
CA VAL A 73 3.17 2.00 4.55
C VAL A 73 3.32 0.48 4.59
N ILE A 74 3.15 -0.09 5.79
CA ILE A 74 3.17 -1.53 5.98
C ILE A 74 1.87 -2.11 5.40
N THR A 75 1.99 -2.84 4.29
CA THR A 75 0.88 -3.56 3.64
C THR A 75 0.70 -4.97 4.20
N ASP A 76 1.81 -5.59 4.60
CA ASP A 76 1.85 -6.90 5.23
C ASP A 76 2.92 -6.89 6.34
N PHE A 77 2.51 -7.12 7.59
CA PHE A 77 3.42 -7.16 8.74
C PHE A 77 4.44 -8.30 8.65
N ALA A 78 4.16 -9.37 7.88
CA ALA A 78 5.11 -10.45 7.65
C ALA A 78 6.21 -10.09 6.63
N LYS A 79 6.02 -9.02 5.85
CA LYS A 79 6.91 -8.62 4.74
C LYS A 79 7.50 -7.21 4.90
N TYR A 80 7.49 -6.65 6.11
CA TYR A 80 7.91 -5.26 6.33
C TYR A 80 9.34 -4.95 5.82
N SER A 81 10.24 -5.93 5.87
CA SER A 81 11.62 -5.81 5.37
C SER A 81 11.71 -5.68 3.84
N ARG A 82 10.68 -6.09 3.09
CA ARG A 82 10.68 -6.04 1.62
C ARG A 82 10.48 -4.64 1.08
N ALA A 83 9.86 -3.72 1.82
CA ALA A 83 9.56 -2.38 1.32
C ALA A 83 10.84 -1.62 0.91
N GLY A 84 11.90 -1.66 1.72
CA GLY A 84 13.19 -1.06 1.40
C GLY A 84 13.87 -1.72 0.21
N GLN A 85 13.83 -3.06 0.13
CA GLN A 85 14.37 -3.85 -0.97
C GLN A 85 13.69 -3.51 -2.31
N LEU A 86 12.36 -3.49 -2.32
CA LEU A 86 11.56 -3.12 -3.48
C LEU A 86 11.78 -1.65 -3.85
N HIS A 87 11.92 -0.76 -2.87
CA HIS A 87 12.21 0.65 -3.13
C HIS A 87 13.51 0.85 -3.92
N ILE A 88 14.56 0.09 -3.59
CA ILE A 88 15.81 0.06 -4.36
C ILE A 88 15.60 -0.65 -5.71
N GLY A 89 14.91 -1.78 -5.72
CA GLY A 89 14.65 -2.57 -6.94
C GLY A 89 13.89 -1.78 -8.01
N PHE A 90 12.87 -1.01 -7.65
CA PHE A 90 12.13 -0.16 -8.59
C PHE A 90 12.98 1.00 -9.12
N GLN A 91 13.87 1.57 -8.30
CA GLN A 91 14.82 2.59 -8.78
C GLN A 91 15.82 1.98 -9.77
N ALA A 92 16.36 0.80 -9.47
CA ALA A 92 17.23 0.06 -10.38
C ALA A 92 16.52 -0.28 -11.69
N LEU A 93 15.24 -0.68 -11.62
CA LEU A 93 14.41 -0.97 -12.79
C LEU A 93 14.21 0.27 -13.65
N HIS A 94 13.93 1.44 -13.05
CA HIS A 94 13.86 2.69 -13.80
C HIS A 94 15.18 3.05 -14.47
N HIS A 95 16.33 2.82 -13.81
CA HIS A 95 17.64 3.01 -14.43
C HIS A 95 17.88 2.05 -15.59
N PHE A 96 17.51 0.77 -15.46
CA PHE A 96 17.59 -0.20 -16.54
C PHE A 96 16.76 0.25 -17.75
N CYS A 97 15.49 0.60 -17.53
CA CYS A 97 14.59 1.07 -18.58
C CYS A 97 15.11 2.34 -19.27
N ALA A 98 15.72 3.26 -18.52
CA ALA A 98 16.32 4.46 -19.08
C ALA A 98 17.57 4.17 -19.93
N GLN A 99 18.35 3.15 -19.59
CA GLN A 99 19.57 2.76 -20.32
C GLN A 99 19.26 1.98 -21.60
N HIS A 100 18.28 1.06 -21.54
CA HIS A 100 17.97 0.15 -22.64
C HIS A 100 16.77 0.56 -23.49
N GLY A 101 15.94 1.48 -23.02
CA GLY A 101 14.68 1.85 -23.68
C GLY A 101 13.60 0.74 -23.64
N ARG A 102 13.80 -0.28 -22.81
CA ARG A 102 12.90 -1.44 -22.62
C ARG A 102 12.95 -1.92 -21.17
N SER A 103 11.93 -2.65 -20.74
CA SER A 103 12.01 -3.46 -19.52
C SER A 103 12.95 -4.66 -19.69
N PRO A 104 13.43 -5.27 -18.60
CA PRO A 104 14.03 -6.60 -18.62
C PRO A 104 13.14 -7.61 -19.34
N ARG A 105 13.77 -8.54 -20.07
CA ARG A 105 13.08 -9.64 -20.76
C ARG A 105 12.54 -10.66 -19.74
N PRO A 106 11.37 -11.27 -20.00
CA PRO A 106 10.80 -12.28 -19.11
C PRO A 106 11.78 -13.42 -18.84
N HIS A 107 12.02 -13.75 -17.57
CA HIS A 107 12.88 -14.87 -17.15
C HIS A 107 14.31 -14.89 -17.74
N ASN A 108 14.83 -13.74 -18.21
CA ASN A 108 16.17 -13.66 -18.78
C ASN A 108 17.23 -13.42 -17.69
N GLU A 109 18.23 -14.30 -17.62
CA GLU A 109 19.29 -14.27 -16.61
C GLU A 109 20.28 -13.11 -16.78
N GLU A 110 20.56 -12.69 -18.02
CA GLU A 110 21.49 -11.59 -18.31
C GLU A 110 20.91 -10.27 -17.78
N ASP A 111 19.67 -9.98 -18.15
CA ASP A 111 18.97 -8.77 -17.72
C ASP A 111 18.76 -8.77 -16.19
N ALA A 112 18.49 -9.93 -15.58
CA ALA A 112 18.37 -10.06 -14.12
C ALA A 112 19.70 -9.82 -13.38
N THR A 113 20.82 -10.29 -13.95
CA THR A 113 22.16 -10.04 -13.41
C THR A 113 22.51 -8.55 -13.51
N GLU A 114 22.17 -7.91 -14.63
CA GLU A 114 22.36 -6.47 -14.80
C GLU A 114 21.50 -5.64 -13.84
N LEU A 115 20.22 -6.01 -13.66
CA LEU A 115 19.33 -5.35 -12.71
C LEU A 115 19.86 -5.48 -11.27
N MET A 116 20.40 -6.64 -10.90
CA MET A 116 21.03 -6.83 -9.60
C MET A 116 22.24 -5.89 -9.41
N ALA A 117 23.09 -5.76 -10.43
CA ALA A 117 24.23 -4.83 -10.39
C ALA A 117 23.78 -3.35 -10.31
N LEU A 118 22.68 -2.99 -10.98
CA LEU A 118 22.05 -1.68 -10.84
C LEU A 118 21.52 -1.46 -9.41
N ALA A 119 20.83 -2.46 -8.84
CA ALA A 119 20.29 -2.38 -7.48
C ALA A 119 21.40 -2.22 -6.43
N GLN A 120 22.51 -2.95 -6.58
CA GLN A 120 23.69 -2.79 -5.72
C GLN A 120 24.27 -1.37 -5.81
N ARG A 121 24.36 -0.80 -7.01
CA ARG A 121 24.82 0.59 -7.20
C ARG A 121 23.88 1.60 -6.53
N VAL A 122 22.57 1.44 -6.70
CA VAL A 122 21.56 2.29 -6.06
C VAL A 122 21.66 2.18 -4.53
N ASN A 123 21.78 0.97 -3.99
CA ASN A 123 21.93 0.74 -2.55
C ASN A 123 23.21 1.37 -1.98
N ALA A 124 24.32 1.31 -2.71
CA ALA A 124 25.59 1.92 -2.30
C ALA A 124 25.52 3.46 -2.27
N GLN A 125 24.66 4.07 -3.08
CA GLN A 125 24.46 5.52 -3.14
C GLN A 125 23.30 6.01 -2.25
N ALA A 126 22.51 5.09 -1.69
CA ALA A 126 21.35 5.41 -0.87
C ALA A 126 21.75 6.01 0.48
N LEU A 127 20.90 6.89 1.01
CA LEU A 127 21.06 7.38 2.38
C LEU A 127 20.79 6.26 3.41
N PRO A 128 21.28 6.39 4.65
CA PRO A 128 21.08 5.39 5.69
C PRO A 128 19.61 5.02 5.96
N ALA A 129 18.66 5.91 5.66
CA ALA A 129 17.23 5.65 5.81
C ALA A 129 16.67 4.60 4.84
N VAL A 130 17.34 4.38 3.71
CA VAL A 130 16.93 3.48 2.62
C VAL A 130 17.90 2.34 2.44
N GLN A 131 19.18 2.59 2.70
CA GLN A 131 20.25 1.64 2.52
C GLN A 131 19.94 0.32 3.25
N GLN A 132 20.15 -0.78 2.54
CA GLN A 132 19.97 -2.14 3.04
C GLN A 132 21.33 -2.76 3.31
N ASP A 133 21.48 -3.44 4.45
CA ASP A 133 22.73 -4.14 4.80
C ASP A 133 23.10 -5.20 3.75
N SER A 134 22.10 -5.94 3.27
CA SER A 134 22.20 -6.86 2.14
C SER A 134 20.96 -6.77 1.28
N LEU A 135 21.14 -6.91 -0.03
CA LEU A 135 20.01 -7.00 -0.96
C LEU A 135 19.53 -8.45 -1.05
N ASP A 136 18.21 -8.64 -1.05
CA ASP A 136 17.60 -9.95 -1.31
C ASP A 136 17.69 -10.26 -2.81
N GLU A 137 18.69 -11.06 -3.18
CA GLU A 137 18.96 -11.38 -4.59
C GLU A 137 17.78 -12.09 -5.26
N ASP A 138 17.08 -12.97 -4.55
CA ASP A 138 15.94 -13.72 -5.12
C ASP A 138 14.78 -12.77 -5.40
N LEU A 139 14.52 -11.81 -4.51
CA LEU A 139 13.51 -10.78 -4.71
C LEU A 139 13.82 -9.86 -5.90
N ILE A 140 15.06 -9.37 -6.01
CA ILE A 140 15.47 -8.48 -7.12
C ILE A 140 15.48 -9.22 -8.46
N ARG A 141 15.93 -10.48 -8.48
CA ARG A 141 15.88 -11.32 -9.68
C ARG A 141 14.45 -11.58 -10.12
N LYS A 142 13.55 -11.93 -9.18
CA LYS A 142 12.12 -12.10 -9.47
C LYS A 142 11.51 -10.82 -10.05
N LEU A 143 11.83 -9.65 -9.48
CA LEU A 143 11.40 -8.36 -10.03
C LEU A 143 11.84 -8.20 -11.49
N SER A 144 13.07 -8.59 -11.84
CA SER A 144 13.53 -8.59 -13.24
C SER A 144 12.72 -9.53 -14.11
N TYR A 145 12.54 -10.79 -13.67
CA TYR A 145 11.86 -11.80 -14.48
C TYR A 145 10.42 -11.44 -14.80
N VAL A 146 9.73 -10.72 -13.90
CA VAL A 146 8.32 -10.32 -14.09
C VAL A 146 8.15 -8.87 -14.53
N ALA A 147 9.23 -8.13 -14.81
CA ALA A 147 9.18 -6.69 -15.08
C ALA A 147 8.37 -6.32 -16.34
N ALA A 148 8.32 -7.21 -17.33
CA ALA A 148 7.48 -7.06 -18.53
C ALA A 148 6.02 -7.50 -18.32
N GLY A 149 5.67 -7.93 -17.10
CA GLY A 149 4.36 -8.44 -16.76
C GLY A 149 3.27 -7.36 -16.75
N ASP A 150 2.10 -7.72 -17.24
CA ASP A 150 0.89 -6.90 -17.18
C ASP A 150 -0.31 -7.78 -16.78
N LEU A 151 -0.73 -7.64 -15.52
CA LEU A 151 -1.71 -8.51 -14.88
C LEU A 151 -2.98 -7.74 -14.51
N ALA A 152 -4.10 -8.12 -15.10
CA ALA A 152 -5.40 -7.49 -14.82
C ALA A 152 -5.76 -7.42 -13.32
N PRO A 153 -5.52 -8.46 -12.48
CA PRO A 153 -5.78 -8.37 -11.04
C PRO A 153 -4.94 -7.31 -10.31
N ILE A 154 -3.65 -7.17 -10.67
CA ILE A 154 -2.75 -6.16 -10.10
C ILE A 154 -3.19 -4.77 -10.54
N ASN A 155 -3.52 -4.60 -11.82
CA ASN A 155 -4.02 -3.32 -12.34
C ASN A 155 -5.33 -2.90 -11.68
N ALA A 156 -6.24 -3.85 -11.43
CA ALA A 156 -7.49 -3.58 -10.72
C ALA A 156 -7.23 -3.14 -9.27
N PHE A 157 -6.30 -3.81 -8.57
CA PHE A 157 -5.92 -3.47 -7.20
C PHE A 157 -5.27 -2.08 -7.12
N ILE A 158 -4.22 -1.83 -7.89
CA ILE A 158 -3.50 -0.55 -7.92
C ILE A 158 -4.40 0.57 -8.43
N GLY A 159 -5.23 0.30 -9.46
CA GLY A 159 -6.20 1.25 -9.99
C GLY A 159 -7.27 1.65 -8.97
N GLY A 160 -7.81 0.68 -8.23
CA GLY A 160 -8.75 0.95 -7.14
C GLY A 160 -8.13 1.76 -6.00
N LEU A 161 -6.89 1.42 -5.62
CA LEU A 161 -6.12 2.17 -4.62
C LEU A 161 -5.91 3.62 -5.06
N ALA A 162 -5.42 3.83 -6.29
CA ALA A 162 -5.16 5.16 -6.84
C ALA A 162 -6.44 5.98 -6.95
N ALA A 163 -7.54 5.40 -7.43
CA ALA A 163 -8.83 6.07 -7.49
C ALA A 163 -9.31 6.52 -6.10
N GLN A 164 -9.15 5.67 -5.09
CA GLN A 164 -9.49 6.04 -3.72
C GLN A 164 -8.60 7.17 -3.19
N GLU A 165 -7.29 7.16 -3.44
CA GLU A 165 -6.38 8.25 -3.05
C GLU A 165 -6.73 9.58 -3.73
N VAL A 166 -7.14 9.55 -5.00
CA VAL A 166 -7.66 10.75 -5.69
C VAL A 166 -8.88 11.30 -4.97
N LEU A 167 -9.84 10.45 -4.59
CA LEU A 167 -11.02 10.89 -3.83
C LEU A 167 -10.64 11.48 -2.46
N LYS A 168 -9.65 10.91 -1.76
CA LYS A 168 -9.14 11.45 -0.49
C LYS A 168 -8.52 12.84 -0.69
N ALA A 169 -7.70 12.99 -1.74
CA ALA A 169 -7.05 14.26 -2.07
C ALA A 169 -8.06 15.36 -2.44
N CYS A 170 -9.11 15.02 -3.19
CA CYS A 170 -10.13 15.99 -3.60
C CYS A 170 -11.13 16.35 -2.50
N SER A 171 -11.41 15.42 -1.57
CA SER A 171 -12.46 15.62 -0.54
C SER A 171 -11.95 15.99 0.84
N GLY A 172 -10.66 15.76 1.13
CA GLY A 172 -10.12 15.86 2.49
C GLY A 172 -10.68 14.80 3.46
N LYS A 173 -11.33 13.75 2.94
CA LYS A 173 -11.94 12.68 3.73
C LYS A 173 -11.06 11.44 3.75
N PHE A 174 -10.99 10.79 4.91
CA PHE A 174 -10.13 9.63 5.22
C PHE A 174 -8.63 9.94 5.26
N MET A 175 -7.85 9.02 5.82
CA MET A 175 -6.40 9.15 5.89
C MET A 175 -5.77 8.72 4.56
N PRO A 176 -4.95 9.59 3.92
CA PRO A 176 -4.20 9.26 2.72
C PRO A 176 -3.04 8.31 3.02
N ILE A 177 -2.51 7.68 1.99
CA ILE A 177 -1.28 6.88 2.05
C ILE A 177 -0.09 7.82 2.28
N MET A 178 0.79 7.47 3.22
CA MET A 178 1.92 8.29 3.67
C MET A 178 3.21 7.48 3.67
N GLN A 179 4.07 7.53 2.66
CA GLN A 179 3.80 7.97 1.28
C GLN A 179 4.05 6.84 0.28
N TRP A 180 4.92 5.88 0.62
CA TRP A 180 5.29 4.78 -0.26
C TRP A 180 4.57 3.51 0.13
N LEU A 181 3.88 2.91 -0.84
CA LEU A 181 3.23 1.62 -0.68
C LEU A 181 3.82 0.66 -1.71
N TYR A 182 4.44 -0.41 -1.23
CA TYR A 182 4.88 -1.53 -2.05
C TYR A 182 3.96 -2.72 -1.80
N PHE A 183 3.59 -3.38 -2.89
CA PHE A 183 2.74 -4.56 -2.87
C PHE A 183 3.35 -5.61 -3.77
N ASP A 184 3.45 -6.83 -3.26
CA ASP A 184 3.86 -8.02 -4.01
C ASP A 184 2.94 -9.18 -3.66
N ALA A 185 2.67 -10.01 -4.66
CA ALA A 185 1.95 -11.28 -4.53
C ALA A 185 2.81 -12.41 -5.11
N LEU A 186 4.07 -12.47 -4.70
CA LEU A 186 5.04 -13.46 -5.21
C LEU A 186 4.62 -14.89 -4.90
N GLU A 187 3.76 -15.09 -3.90
CA GLU A 187 3.15 -16.38 -3.56
C GLU A 187 2.26 -16.93 -4.68
N CYS A 188 1.84 -16.09 -5.64
CA CYS A 188 1.11 -16.53 -6.82
C CYS A 188 2.01 -17.15 -7.89
N LEU A 189 3.34 -16.94 -7.82
CA LEU A 189 4.26 -17.56 -8.77
C LEU A 189 4.33 -19.07 -8.52
N PRO A 190 4.48 -19.88 -9.59
CA PRO A 190 4.74 -21.30 -9.47
C PRO A 190 5.98 -21.56 -8.59
N GLU A 191 5.88 -22.49 -7.64
CA GLU A 191 7.03 -22.91 -6.82
C GLU A 191 8.09 -23.66 -7.65
N ASP A 192 7.67 -24.31 -8.72
CA ASP A 192 8.55 -25.05 -9.62
C ASP A 192 9.27 -24.11 -10.59
N LYS A 193 10.57 -23.90 -10.36
CA LYS A 193 11.44 -23.04 -11.17
C LYS A 193 11.61 -23.55 -12.61
N GLU A 194 11.41 -24.85 -12.88
CA GLU A 194 11.49 -25.40 -14.24
C GLU A 194 10.22 -25.13 -15.07
N ALA A 195 9.14 -24.71 -14.40
CA ALA A 195 7.88 -24.36 -15.06
C ALA A 195 8.02 -23.07 -15.89
N LEU A 196 8.88 -22.14 -15.46
CA LEU A 196 9.04 -20.81 -16.05
C LEU A 196 10.45 -20.61 -16.62
N THR A 197 10.58 -20.87 -17.92
CA THR A 197 11.80 -20.59 -18.69
C THR A 197 11.56 -19.41 -19.63
N GLU A 198 12.64 -18.73 -20.08
CA GLU A 198 12.54 -17.61 -21.03
C GLU A 198 11.65 -17.97 -22.23
N ASP A 199 11.88 -19.12 -22.88
CA ASP A 199 11.09 -19.59 -24.04
C ASP A 199 9.58 -19.70 -23.77
N LYS A 200 9.18 -20.09 -22.56
CA LYS A 200 7.76 -20.26 -22.20
C LYS A 200 7.08 -18.93 -21.84
N CYS A 201 7.88 -17.91 -21.53
CA CYS A 201 7.43 -16.58 -21.13
C CYS A 201 7.63 -15.55 -22.26
N LEU A 202 8.08 -15.98 -23.45
CA LEU A 202 8.21 -15.11 -24.61
C LEU A 202 6.84 -14.60 -25.10
N PRO A 203 6.76 -13.31 -25.52
CA PRO A 203 5.55 -12.77 -26.13
C PRO A 203 5.15 -13.55 -27.38
N CYS A 204 3.86 -13.85 -27.51
CA CYS A 204 3.27 -14.52 -28.67
C CYS A 204 2.42 -13.56 -29.52
N GLN A 205 2.64 -12.25 -29.38
CA GLN A 205 1.93 -11.17 -30.08
C GLN A 205 0.42 -11.24 -29.91
N ASN A 206 -0.02 -11.51 -28.69
CA ASN A 206 -1.44 -11.54 -28.35
C ASN A 206 -1.75 -10.76 -27.07
N ARG A 207 -3.04 -10.60 -26.79
CA ARG A 207 -3.54 -9.81 -25.64
C ARG A 207 -3.16 -10.36 -24.26
N TYR A 208 -2.57 -11.55 -24.17
CA TYR A 208 -2.17 -12.21 -22.93
C TYR A 208 -0.65 -12.19 -22.73
N ASP A 209 0.12 -11.54 -23.59
CA ASP A 209 1.59 -11.51 -23.51
C ASP A 209 2.09 -11.02 -22.15
N GLY A 210 1.43 -10.02 -21.56
CA GLY A 210 1.76 -9.54 -20.21
C GLY A 210 1.51 -10.57 -19.10
N GLN A 211 0.53 -11.45 -19.25
CA GLN A 211 0.28 -12.55 -18.32
C GLN A 211 1.24 -13.72 -18.55
N VAL A 212 1.53 -14.02 -19.81
CA VAL A 212 2.51 -15.04 -20.22
C VAL A 212 3.92 -14.67 -19.73
N ALA A 213 4.28 -13.39 -19.74
CA ALA A 213 5.56 -12.93 -19.20
C ALA A 213 5.78 -13.26 -17.72
N VAL A 214 4.71 -13.45 -16.94
CA VAL A 214 4.78 -13.76 -15.50
C VAL A 214 4.54 -15.24 -15.21
N PHE A 215 3.56 -15.85 -15.88
CA PHE A 215 3.08 -17.19 -15.55
C PHE A 215 3.34 -18.25 -16.64
N GLY A 216 3.90 -17.84 -17.77
CA GLY A 216 4.15 -18.70 -18.92
C GLY A 216 2.89 -19.06 -19.71
N SER A 217 3.10 -19.53 -20.93
CA SER A 217 2.05 -19.94 -21.86
C SER A 217 1.21 -21.12 -21.35
N ALA A 218 1.83 -22.07 -20.63
CA ALA A 218 1.15 -23.25 -20.11
C ALA A 218 0.04 -22.91 -19.09
N LEU A 219 0.28 -21.96 -18.17
CA LEU A 219 -0.76 -21.52 -17.25
C LEU A 219 -1.86 -20.75 -17.99
N GLN A 220 -1.49 -19.92 -18.96
CA GLN A 220 -2.45 -19.19 -19.79
C GLN A 220 -3.41 -20.14 -20.53
N GLU A 221 -2.89 -21.21 -21.14
CA GLU A 221 -3.74 -22.25 -21.75
C GLU A 221 -4.65 -22.94 -20.74
N LYS A 222 -4.11 -23.26 -19.56
CA LYS A 222 -4.88 -23.89 -18.47
C LYS A 222 -6.04 -22.99 -18.03
N LEU A 223 -5.81 -21.68 -17.93
CA LEU A 223 -6.83 -20.68 -17.61
C LEU A 223 -7.89 -20.57 -18.71
N GLY A 224 -7.48 -20.59 -19.98
CA GLY A 224 -8.40 -20.57 -21.12
C GLY A 224 -9.35 -21.78 -21.19
N ARG A 225 -8.99 -22.90 -20.57
CA ARG A 225 -9.82 -24.13 -20.50
C ARG A 225 -10.70 -24.23 -19.25
N GLN A 226 -10.56 -23.30 -18.30
CA GLN A 226 -11.34 -23.35 -17.06
C GLN A 226 -12.83 -23.15 -17.32
N LYS A 227 -13.66 -23.84 -16.53
CA LYS A 227 -15.12 -23.68 -16.53
C LYS A 227 -15.52 -23.06 -15.21
N TYR A 228 -15.75 -21.75 -15.22
CA TYR A 228 -16.11 -21.00 -14.03
C TYR A 228 -17.62 -20.98 -13.84
N PHE A 229 -18.06 -21.19 -12.60
CA PHE A 229 -19.41 -20.87 -12.16
C PHE A 229 -19.32 -19.66 -11.22
N LEU A 230 -19.72 -18.49 -11.71
CA LEU A 230 -19.72 -17.26 -10.93
C LEU A 230 -21.13 -17.02 -10.38
N VAL A 231 -21.30 -17.20 -9.07
CA VAL A 231 -22.52 -16.81 -8.39
C VAL A 231 -22.38 -15.35 -7.99
N SER A 232 -23.16 -14.48 -8.63
CA SER A 232 -23.38 -13.12 -8.16
C SER A 232 -24.79 -13.05 -7.58
N ASP A 233 -24.90 -12.54 -6.36
CA ASP A 233 -26.20 -12.24 -5.78
C ASP A 233 -26.71 -10.95 -6.42
N PRO A 234 -27.92 -10.89 -7.00
CA PRO A 234 -28.47 -9.63 -7.43
C PRO A 234 -28.74 -8.82 -6.16
N ILE A 235 -27.85 -7.88 -5.85
CA ILE A 235 -28.14 -6.84 -4.87
C ILE A 235 -29.32 -6.06 -5.46
N GLY A 236 -30.51 -6.41 -4.97
CA GLY A 236 -31.74 -5.69 -5.23
C GLY A 236 -31.58 -4.28 -4.73
N HIS A 237 -31.60 -3.34 -5.67
CA HIS A 237 -31.88 -1.94 -5.40
C HIS A 237 -33.35 -1.68 -5.64
#